data_AF-A0A1F9WGV1-F1
#
_entry.id   AF-A0A1F9WGV1-F1
#
_cell.length_a   1.000
_cell.length_b   1.000
_cell.length_c   1.000
_cell.angle_alpha   90.00
_cell.angle_beta   90.00
_cell.angle_gamma   90.00
#
_symmetry.space_group_name_H-M   'P 1'
#
loop_
_entity.id
_entity.type
_entity.pdbx_description
1 polymer ?
#
loop_
_entity_poly.entity_id
_entity_poly.type
_entity_poly.pdbx_seq_one_letter_code
_entity_poly.pdbx_strand_id
1 'polypeptide(L)'
;MPEGLGAAGPFALKHGRRIAYNLYMLNFPKTPLLASLLTAALLGAAAASDMENAAIFPGLPYPVEINLPARGEPGARLYETGFSAPTTWDYDTLLLQGEMPDPAVRIDVEVKSRVFFMPDASYRQTAFRRFPNGRFWAKYKLDLASRQPVNLVVVNLGLKAATKLILYGSELQKAAAMREDAEPRQDVPYVPAASLYLPPDAPFTVVRRAQWQAAPPREPYTQHAPRYFTLHHTQAHYPGTYEEAVAEIQFIQDFHQTGRGWNDIGYHFLIDPLGNIFEGRPLNVVGAHTKGHNTSNVGISMMGSFHPPASHLLTAAAVNSFAPVGTYLKDTYTVNKSSFYAHRDLQKTDCPGDDLYPKMETLRGLIFDPRPLPAITGDPLVAPAQAASLRSLIDSLK
;
A
#
# COMPACT_ATOMS: atom_id res chain seq x y z
N MET A 1 58.40 -37.51 7.17
CA MET A 1 59.23 -38.72 7.29
C MET A 1 59.65 -38.86 8.74
N PRO A 2 59.58 -40.06 9.35
CA PRO A 2 58.60 -41.15 9.20
C PRO A 2 57.93 -41.40 10.60
N GLU A 3 57.02 -42.33 10.89
CA GLU A 3 56.71 -43.67 10.40
C GLU A 3 55.19 -43.94 10.50
N GLY A 4 54.69 -44.83 9.63
CA GLY A 4 53.36 -45.43 9.72
C GLY A 4 53.45 -46.96 9.77
N LEU A 5 52.28 -47.60 9.66
CA LEU A 5 51.92 -49.00 9.28
C LEU A 5 50.81 -49.49 10.22
N GLY A 6 49.67 -50.05 9.78
CA GLY A 6 49.25 -50.47 8.45
C GLY A 6 47.74 -50.77 8.42
N ALA A 7 47.25 -51.01 7.20
CA ALA A 7 45.85 -51.31 6.86
C ALA A 7 45.68 -52.79 6.46
N ALA A 8 44.47 -53.34 6.64
CA ALA A 8 43.85 -54.38 5.78
C ALA A 8 42.35 -54.58 6.15
N GLY A 9 41.44 -54.50 5.16
CA GLY A 9 40.03 -55.00 5.23
C GLY A 9 39.95 -56.50 4.89
N PRO A 10 38.83 -57.08 4.34
CA PRO A 10 37.49 -56.55 4.00
C PRO A 10 36.27 -57.53 4.22
N PHE A 11 35.03 -57.14 3.78
CA PHE A 11 33.80 -57.96 3.46
C PHE A 11 33.06 -58.72 4.60
N ALA A 12 31.72 -58.95 4.68
CA ALA A 12 30.52 -58.69 3.87
C ALA A 12 29.20 -58.89 4.70
N LEU A 13 28.13 -58.17 4.33
CA LEU A 13 26.67 -58.47 4.31
C LEU A 13 26.02 -59.48 5.29
N LYS A 14 24.91 -59.07 5.96
CA LYS A 14 23.51 -59.60 5.75
C LYS A 14 22.44 -59.04 6.73
N HIS A 15 21.28 -58.70 6.14
CA HIS A 15 19.89 -58.81 6.64
C HIS A 15 19.41 -57.82 7.74
N GLY A 16 18.18 -57.30 7.75
CA GLY A 16 16.94 -57.79 7.10
C GLY A 16 15.81 -56.75 6.99
N ARG A 17 14.71 -57.22 6.39
CA ARG A 17 13.50 -56.49 5.99
C ARG A 17 12.27 -57.14 6.66
N ARG A 18 11.24 -56.31 6.88
CA ARG A 18 9.78 -56.61 7.04
C ARG A 18 9.36 -57.16 8.42
N ILE A 19 8.21 -56.77 8.98
CA ILE A 19 6.85 -57.16 8.54
C ILE A 19 5.78 -56.09 8.92
N ALA A 20 4.73 -56.03 8.09
CA ALA A 20 3.52 -55.22 8.16
C ALA A 20 2.44 -55.86 9.05
N TYR A 21 1.40 -55.12 9.47
CA TYR A 21 0.03 -55.66 9.51
C TYR A 21 -1.02 -54.56 9.38
N ASN A 22 -1.99 -54.80 8.49
CA ASN A 22 -3.28 -54.12 8.40
C ASN A 22 -4.28 -55.22 8.01
N LEU A 23 -5.37 -55.42 8.76
CA LEU A 23 -6.62 -55.98 8.23
C LEU A 23 -7.82 -55.70 9.15
N TYR A 24 -8.98 -55.63 8.51
CA TYR A 24 -10.25 -55.02 8.91
C TYR A 24 -11.31 -56.06 9.34
N MET A 25 -12.40 -55.55 9.96
CA MET A 25 -13.82 -56.02 10.02
C MET A 25 -14.31 -56.84 11.22
N LEU A 26 -15.30 -56.30 11.96
CA LEU A 26 -16.72 -56.75 11.97
C LEU A 26 -17.61 -55.95 12.97
N ASN A 27 -18.93 -56.01 12.75
CA ASN A 27 -20.03 -55.09 13.10
C ASN A 27 -20.72 -55.23 14.50
N PHE A 28 -21.17 -54.08 15.04
CA PHE A 28 -22.35 -53.67 15.88
C PHE A 28 -22.96 -54.54 17.02
N PRO A 29 -23.44 -53.91 18.14
CA PRO A 29 -24.82 -53.37 18.21
C PRO A 29 -24.99 -51.97 18.85
N LYS A 30 -26.21 -51.44 18.70
CA LYS A 30 -26.72 -50.06 18.87
C LYS A 30 -27.04 -49.67 20.32
N THR A 31 -26.79 -48.40 20.71
CA THR A 31 -27.75 -47.42 21.30
C THR A 31 -27.05 -46.11 21.70
N PRO A 32 -27.75 -44.96 21.79
CA PRO A 32 -27.22 -43.66 21.36
C PRO A 32 -26.73 -42.80 22.54
N LEU A 33 -25.65 -42.05 22.33
CA LEU A 33 -25.28 -40.92 23.19
C LEU A 33 -24.70 -39.79 22.35
N LEU A 34 -25.44 -38.69 22.35
CA LEU A 34 -25.10 -37.31 22.00
C LEU A 34 -23.92 -37.10 21.05
N ALA A 35 -24.24 -36.80 19.80
CA ALA A 35 -23.33 -36.12 18.90
C ALA A 35 -23.09 -34.69 19.41
N SER A 36 -21.98 -34.48 20.12
CA SER A 36 -21.34 -33.16 20.19
C SER A 36 -20.84 -32.83 18.79
N LEU A 37 -21.61 -32.00 18.08
CA LEU A 37 -21.11 -31.25 16.94
C LEU A 37 -19.90 -30.44 17.42
N LEU A 38 -18.69 -30.87 17.02
CA LEU A 38 -17.58 -29.95 16.89
C LEU A 38 -18.02 -28.91 15.86
N THR A 39 -18.53 -27.78 16.34
CA THR A 39 -18.55 -26.55 15.56
C THR A 39 -17.10 -26.24 15.24
N ALA A 40 -16.74 -26.49 13.97
CA ALA A 40 -15.55 -25.93 13.37
C ALA A 40 -15.53 -24.45 13.73
N ALA A 41 -14.47 -24.03 14.44
CA ALA A 41 -14.18 -22.63 14.66
C ALA A 41 -14.11 -21.98 13.28
N LEU A 42 -15.17 -21.25 12.92
CA LEU A 42 -15.07 -20.22 11.90
C LEU A 42 -13.98 -19.27 12.41
N LEU A 43 -12.79 -19.40 11.82
CA LEU A 43 -11.83 -18.31 11.75
C LEU A 43 -12.59 -17.12 11.18
N GLY A 44 -13.08 -16.27 12.08
CA GLY A 44 -13.72 -15.03 11.74
C GLY A 44 -12.75 -14.24 10.88
N ALA A 45 -13.23 -13.78 9.72
CA ALA A 45 -12.51 -12.89 8.84
C ALA A 45 -11.88 -11.78 9.69
N ALA A 46 -10.55 -11.77 9.76
CA ALA A 46 -9.83 -10.69 10.38
C ALA A 46 -10.22 -9.39 9.64
N ALA A 47 -10.69 -8.39 10.39
CA ALA A 47 -10.88 -7.06 9.86
C ALA A 47 -9.51 -6.53 9.43
N ALA A 48 -9.20 -6.61 8.13
CA ALA A 48 -7.90 -6.27 7.59
C ALA A 48 -7.86 -4.77 7.25
N SER A 49 -7.63 -3.93 8.25
CA SER A 49 -7.03 -2.62 7.95
C SER A 49 -5.52 -2.84 7.96
N ASP A 50 -4.94 -2.91 6.77
CA ASP A 50 -3.57 -3.34 6.51
C ASP A 50 -2.51 -2.21 6.69
N MET A 51 -2.98 -1.05 7.19
CA MET A 51 -2.15 0.10 7.53
C MET A 51 -1.29 -0.18 8.78
N GLU A 52 -0.05 0.33 8.77
CA GLU A 52 0.77 0.35 9.97
C GLU A 52 0.05 1.08 11.11
N ASN A 53 -0.02 0.44 12.28
CA ASN A 53 -0.69 0.93 13.47
C ASN A 53 -2.19 1.22 13.29
N ALA A 54 -2.88 0.44 12.46
CA ALA A 54 -4.31 0.57 12.26
C ALA A 54 -5.17 0.37 13.53
N ALA A 55 -6.24 1.16 13.66
CA ALA A 55 -7.40 0.80 14.48
C ALA A 55 -8.20 -0.29 13.75
N ILE A 56 -8.22 -1.51 14.31
CA ILE A 56 -8.97 -2.64 13.74
C ILE A 56 -10.36 -2.68 14.34
N PHE A 57 -11.42 -2.51 13.55
CA PHE A 57 -12.81 -2.60 14.01
C PHE A 57 -13.37 -4.01 13.73
N PRO A 58 -13.52 -4.88 14.76
CA PRO A 58 -13.91 -6.27 14.52
C PRO A 58 -15.24 -6.39 13.80
N GLY A 59 -15.27 -7.20 12.73
CA GLY A 59 -16.48 -7.44 11.94
C GLY A 59 -16.75 -6.41 10.84
N LEU A 60 -15.96 -5.35 10.72
CA LEU A 60 -16.03 -4.43 9.59
C LEU A 60 -15.04 -4.84 8.49
N PRO A 61 -15.48 -4.96 7.22
CA PRO A 61 -14.59 -5.26 6.11
C PRO A 61 -13.75 -4.04 5.75
N TYR A 62 -12.72 -4.26 4.93
CA TYR A 62 -11.94 -3.20 4.30
C TYR A 62 -12.28 -3.07 2.80
N PRO A 63 -12.49 -1.87 2.24
CA PRO A 63 -12.69 -0.63 2.97
C PRO A 63 -13.99 -0.71 3.79
N VAL A 64 -14.09 0.14 4.83
CA VAL A 64 -15.32 0.21 5.62
C VAL A 64 -16.33 1.06 4.86
N GLU A 65 -17.35 0.43 4.27
CA GLU A 65 -18.44 1.11 3.58
C GLU A 65 -19.67 1.26 4.48
N ILE A 66 -20.13 2.50 4.66
CA ILE A 66 -21.24 2.85 5.54
C ILE A 66 -22.30 3.61 4.73
N ASN A 67 -23.47 2.99 4.55
CA ASN A 67 -24.63 3.66 3.96
C ASN A 67 -25.34 4.51 5.03
N LEU A 68 -25.35 5.82 4.83
CA LEU A 68 -25.90 6.79 5.77
C LEU A 68 -27.28 7.27 5.28
N PRO A 69 -28.36 6.99 6.02
CA PRO A 69 -29.69 7.47 5.68
C PRO A 69 -29.84 8.97 6.01
N ALA A 70 -30.51 9.74 5.16
CA ALA A 70 -30.93 11.11 5.46
C ALA A 70 -32.13 11.11 6.43
N ARG A 71 -31.84 10.88 7.72
CA ARG A 71 -32.85 10.85 8.77
C ARG A 71 -32.34 11.50 10.06
N GLY A 72 -33.28 11.88 10.90
CA GLY A 72 -33.01 12.50 12.20
C GLY A 72 -32.61 13.97 12.07
N GLU A 73 -32.68 14.66 13.20
CA GLU A 73 -32.30 16.07 13.30
C GLU A 73 -30.77 16.25 13.28
N PRO A 74 -30.25 17.44 12.94
CA PRO A 74 -28.84 17.76 13.13
C PRO A 74 -28.38 17.44 14.56
N GLY A 75 -27.27 16.70 14.68
CA GLY A 75 -26.74 16.14 15.93
C GLY A 75 -27.06 14.66 16.14
N ALA A 76 -27.98 14.07 15.36
CA ALA A 76 -28.30 12.65 15.46
C ALA A 76 -27.08 11.77 15.09
N ARG A 77 -26.89 10.67 15.82
CA ARG A 77 -25.90 9.61 15.50
C ARG A 77 -26.49 8.74 14.39
N LEU A 78 -25.87 8.76 13.21
CA LEU A 78 -26.30 8.02 12.03
C LEU A 78 -25.77 6.59 12.01
N TYR A 79 -24.55 6.39 12.52
CA TYR A 79 -23.86 5.10 12.53
C TYR A 79 -22.76 5.07 13.60
N GLU A 80 -22.46 3.88 14.12
CA GLU A 80 -21.37 3.63 15.07
C GLU A 80 -20.69 2.28 14.74
N THR A 81 -19.36 2.25 14.75
CA THR A 81 -18.58 1.05 14.36
C THR A 81 -18.54 -0.05 15.42
N GLY A 82 -18.75 0.31 16.69
CA GLY A 82 -18.25 -0.48 17.81
C GLY A 82 -16.77 -0.19 18.10
N PHE A 83 -16.30 -0.61 19.26
CA PHE A 83 -14.92 -0.37 19.68
C PHE A 83 -13.92 -1.23 18.90
N SER A 84 -12.79 -0.62 18.54
CA SER A 84 -11.65 -1.28 17.92
C SER A 84 -11.06 -2.37 18.82
N ALA A 85 -10.22 -3.23 18.24
CA ALA A 85 -9.32 -4.06 19.02
C ALA A 85 -8.38 -3.18 19.87
N PRO A 86 -7.96 -3.64 21.06
CA PRO A 86 -6.97 -2.94 21.86
C PRO A 86 -5.60 -2.95 21.17
N THR A 87 -4.81 -1.89 21.38
CA THR A 87 -3.43 -1.80 20.88
C THR A 87 -2.41 -2.18 21.96
N THR A 88 -1.24 -2.64 21.55
CA THR A 88 -0.11 -2.88 22.47
C THR A 88 0.80 -1.66 22.63
N TRP A 89 0.64 -0.65 21.78
CA TRP A 89 1.37 0.62 21.80
C TRP A 89 0.44 1.79 22.19
N ASP A 90 1.04 2.84 22.75
CA ASP A 90 0.33 4.10 23.02
C ASP A 90 0.19 4.94 21.75
N TYR A 91 -0.94 5.63 21.62
CA TYR A 91 -1.21 6.63 20.60
C TYR A 91 -1.81 7.88 21.25
N ASP A 92 -1.60 9.04 20.66
CA ASP A 92 -2.26 10.30 21.04
C ASP A 92 -2.95 10.97 19.85
N THR A 93 -2.80 10.38 18.67
CA THR A 93 -3.32 10.91 17.41
C THR A 93 -4.00 9.80 16.63
N LEU A 94 -5.23 10.04 16.18
CA LEU A 94 -5.90 9.23 15.18
C LEU A 94 -5.93 10.00 13.85
N LEU A 95 -5.55 9.34 12.77
CA LEU A 95 -5.79 9.81 11.40
C LEU A 95 -6.82 8.93 10.73
N LEU A 96 -7.82 9.55 10.09
CA LEU A 96 -8.75 8.86 9.21
C LEU A 96 -8.55 9.36 7.78
N GLN A 97 -8.73 8.47 6.81
CA GLN A 97 -8.89 8.86 5.41
C GLN A 97 -9.95 8.02 4.70
N GLY A 98 -10.59 8.59 3.68
CA GLY A 98 -11.69 7.92 2.98
C GLY A 98 -12.40 8.80 1.97
N GLU A 99 -13.65 8.46 1.66
CA GLU A 99 -14.56 9.25 0.84
C GLU A 99 -15.78 9.67 1.65
N MET A 100 -16.02 10.97 1.69
CA MET A 100 -17.14 11.63 2.35
C MET A 100 -17.80 12.60 1.34
N PRO A 101 -18.72 12.10 0.48
CA PRO A 101 -19.32 12.91 -0.57
C PRO A 101 -20.17 14.07 -0.05
N ASP A 102 -20.80 13.93 1.11
CA ASP A 102 -21.70 14.96 1.67
C ASP A 102 -21.06 15.71 2.86
N PRO A 103 -21.02 17.06 2.85
CA PRO A 103 -20.46 17.84 3.96
C PRO A 103 -21.33 17.84 5.21
N ALA A 104 -22.59 17.39 5.11
CA ALA A 104 -23.51 17.31 6.23
C ALA A 104 -23.28 16.05 7.10
N VAL A 105 -22.09 15.47 7.04
CA VAL A 105 -21.64 14.33 7.82
C VAL A 105 -20.35 14.70 8.56
N ARG A 106 -20.25 14.31 9.83
CA ARG A 106 -19.02 14.40 10.63
C ARG A 106 -18.72 13.06 11.27
N ILE A 107 -17.45 12.75 11.45
CA ILE A 107 -17.01 11.61 12.26
C ILE A 107 -16.45 12.14 13.57
N ASP A 108 -17.06 11.75 14.69
CA ASP A 108 -16.52 11.93 16.03
C ASP A 108 -15.84 10.62 16.47
N VAL A 109 -14.88 10.72 17.37
CA VAL A 109 -14.13 9.58 17.90
C VAL A 109 -14.40 9.45 19.39
N GLU A 110 -14.82 8.28 19.83
CA GLU A 110 -14.97 7.96 21.25
C GLU A 110 -13.84 7.03 21.68
N VAL A 111 -13.17 7.34 22.79
CA VAL A 111 -12.10 6.53 23.38
C VAL A 111 -12.63 5.86 24.62
N LYS A 112 -12.54 4.53 24.66
CA LYS A 112 -13.08 3.73 25.76
C LYS A 112 -12.47 4.13 27.09
N SER A 113 -13.32 4.33 28.10
CA SER A 113 -12.89 4.60 29.46
C SER A 113 -12.18 3.38 30.07
N ARG A 114 -11.13 3.65 30.86
CA ARG A 114 -10.45 2.62 31.67
C ARG A 114 -11.24 2.25 32.92
N VAL A 115 -12.18 3.10 33.34
CA VAL A 115 -12.96 2.94 34.56
C VAL A 115 -14.39 2.63 34.16
N PHE A 116 -14.87 1.45 34.55
CA PHE A 116 -16.15 0.87 34.13
C PHE A 116 -17.39 1.78 34.34
N PHE A 117 -17.32 2.77 35.23
CA PHE A 117 -18.42 3.70 35.52
C PHE A 117 -18.18 5.14 35.02
N MET A 118 -17.02 5.41 34.42
CA MET A 118 -16.73 6.72 33.82
C MET A 118 -17.14 6.70 32.35
N PRO A 119 -17.73 7.79 31.84
CA PRO A 119 -18.11 7.88 30.43
C PRO A 119 -16.86 7.83 29.53
N ASP A 120 -17.06 7.34 28.31
CA ASP A 120 -16.05 7.38 27.26
C ASP A 120 -15.74 8.85 26.87
N ALA A 121 -14.49 9.12 26.52
CA ALA A 121 -14.07 10.45 26.12
C ALA A 121 -14.38 10.67 24.63
N SER A 122 -15.05 11.76 24.27
CA SER A 122 -15.41 12.07 22.88
C SER A 122 -14.53 13.19 22.32
N TYR A 123 -14.00 12.97 21.12
CA TYR A 123 -13.09 13.86 20.43
C TYR A 123 -13.65 14.22 19.06
N ARG A 124 -13.60 15.51 18.75
CA ARG A 124 -13.82 16.02 17.39
C ARG A 124 -12.50 16.17 16.66
N GLN A 125 -12.60 16.22 15.35
CA GLN A 125 -11.47 16.50 14.48
C GLN A 125 -10.83 17.85 14.81
N THR A 126 -9.52 17.80 15.05
CA THR A 126 -8.64 18.96 15.29
C THR A 126 -8.11 19.56 13.99
N ALA A 127 -8.03 18.75 12.94
CA ALA A 127 -7.79 19.18 11.57
C ALA A 127 -8.55 18.27 10.61
N PHE A 128 -9.02 18.83 9.51
CA PHE A 128 -9.85 18.14 8.54
C PHE A 128 -9.70 18.78 7.16
N ARG A 129 -9.70 17.96 6.13
CA ARG A 129 -9.85 18.43 4.76
C ARG A 129 -10.71 17.46 3.97
N ARG A 130 -11.61 18.02 3.16
CA ARG A 130 -12.46 17.31 2.21
C ARG A 130 -12.27 17.94 0.84
N PHE A 131 -11.93 17.11 -0.14
CA PHE A 131 -11.70 17.51 -1.51
C PHE A 131 -13.02 17.55 -2.29
N PRO A 132 -13.09 18.29 -3.42
CA PRO A 132 -14.32 18.37 -4.22
C PRO A 132 -14.86 17.02 -4.68
N ASN A 133 -14.00 16.04 -4.93
CA ASN A 133 -14.36 14.67 -5.30
C ASN A 133 -14.81 13.80 -4.12
N GLY A 134 -14.93 14.38 -2.91
CA GLY A 134 -15.33 13.65 -1.71
C GLY A 134 -14.19 12.96 -0.95
N ARG A 135 -12.98 12.84 -1.51
CA ARG A 135 -11.83 12.31 -0.74
C ARG A 135 -11.58 13.19 0.48
N PHE A 136 -11.29 12.59 1.63
CA PHE A 136 -11.06 13.33 2.86
C PHE A 136 -9.99 12.69 3.73
N TRP A 137 -9.43 13.51 4.62
CA TRP A 137 -8.72 13.06 5.79
C TRP A 137 -9.13 13.87 7.02
N ALA A 138 -9.07 13.25 8.20
CA ALA A 138 -9.37 13.85 9.49
C ALA A 138 -8.31 13.49 10.52
N LYS A 139 -7.98 14.42 11.40
CA LYS A 139 -7.01 14.25 12.49
C LYS A 139 -7.65 14.54 13.83
N TYR A 140 -7.48 13.62 14.77
CA TYR A 140 -7.98 13.74 16.14
C TYR A 140 -6.79 13.67 17.08
N LYS A 141 -6.73 14.57 18.05
CA LYS A 141 -5.67 14.60 19.06
C LYS A 141 -6.29 14.34 20.42
N LEU A 142 -5.75 13.38 21.14
CA LEU A 142 -6.15 13.07 22.50
C LEU A 142 -5.44 13.99 23.48
N ASP A 143 -6.06 14.25 24.62
CA ASP A 143 -5.45 15.05 25.69
C ASP A 143 -4.26 14.32 26.32
N LEU A 144 -4.36 13.00 26.41
CA LEU A 144 -3.33 12.11 26.95
C LEU A 144 -3.20 10.87 26.06
N ALA A 145 -1.96 10.37 25.92
CA ALA A 145 -1.71 9.15 25.18
C ALA A 145 -2.44 7.95 25.81
N SER A 146 -2.98 7.08 24.95
CA SER A 146 -3.84 5.98 25.33
C SER A 146 -3.52 4.70 24.54
N ARG A 147 -3.94 3.55 25.09
CA ARG A 147 -4.03 2.25 24.38
C ARG A 147 -5.47 1.75 24.29
N GLN A 148 -6.40 2.59 24.74
CA GLN A 148 -7.80 2.20 24.83
C GLN A 148 -8.40 2.09 23.43
N PRO A 149 -9.31 1.13 23.21
CA PRO A 149 -10.08 1.05 21.99
C PRO A 149 -10.78 2.36 21.61
N VAL A 150 -10.96 2.57 20.31
CA VAL A 150 -11.70 3.71 19.76
C VAL A 150 -12.99 3.26 19.07
N ASN A 151 -14.02 4.08 19.08
CA ASN A 151 -15.27 3.91 18.33
C ASN A 151 -15.45 5.13 17.40
N LEU A 152 -15.88 4.91 16.16
CA LEU A 152 -16.19 5.99 15.23
C LEU A 152 -17.69 6.25 15.24
N VAL A 153 -18.08 7.49 15.48
CA VAL A 153 -19.48 7.93 15.55
C VAL A 153 -19.76 8.88 14.39
N VAL A 154 -20.62 8.47 13.48
CA VAL A 154 -21.03 9.30 12.35
C VAL A 154 -22.22 10.17 12.78
N VAL A 155 -22.07 11.48 12.70
CA VAL A 155 -23.03 12.48 13.16
C VAL A 155 -23.66 13.20 11.98
N ASN A 156 -24.99 13.32 12.00
CA ASN A 156 -25.78 14.09 11.06
C ASN A 156 -25.59 15.60 11.31
N LEU A 157 -25.21 16.38 10.31
CA LEU A 157 -25.18 17.85 10.37
C LEU A 157 -26.30 18.51 9.55
N GLY A 158 -27.26 17.73 9.07
CA GLY A 158 -28.38 18.20 8.24
C GLY A 158 -28.46 17.53 6.87
N LEU A 159 -28.07 16.26 6.79
CA LEU A 159 -28.05 15.43 5.57
C LEU A 159 -29.43 15.45 4.89
N LYS A 160 -29.45 15.78 3.59
CA LYS A 160 -30.69 15.93 2.80
C LYS A 160 -31.04 14.71 1.95
N ALA A 161 -30.05 13.91 1.60
CA ALA A 161 -30.20 12.68 0.84
C ALA A 161 -29.29 11.58 1.41
N ALA A 162 -29.67 10.32 1.23
CA ALA A 162 -28.81 9.23 1.65
C ALA A 162 -27.46 9.32 0.92
N THR A 163 -26.38 9.00 1.63
CA THR A 163 -25.01 9.07 1.11
C THR A 163 -24.20 7.87 1.58
N LYS A 164 -23.08 7.59 0.93
CA LYS A 164 -22.15 6.53 1.32
C LYS A 164 -20.86 7.15 1.84
N LEU A 165 -20.46 6.77 3.05
CA LEU A 165 -19.15 7.06 3.63
C LEU A 165 -18.26 5.82 3.41
N ILE A 166 -17.06 6.01 2.89
CA ILE A 166 -16.07 4.95 2.73
C ILE A 166 -14.84 5.31 3.56
N LEU A 167 -14.33 4.41 4.39
CA LEU A 167 -13.07 4.58 5.10
C LEU A 167 -12.01 3.64 4.51
N TYR A 168 -10.92 4.24 4.03
CA TYR A 168 -9.72 3.53 3.56
C TYR A 168 -8.65 3.42 4.63
N GLY A 169 -8.78 4.14 5.74
CA GLY A 169 -7.71 4.13 6.72
C GLY A 169 -8.06 4.74 8.05
N SER A 170 -7.51 4.12 9.09
CA SER A 170 -7.61 4.56 10.48
C SER A 170 -6.31 4.27 11.21
N GLU A 171 -5.40 5.24 11.28
CA GLU A 171 -4.07 5.08 11.89
C GLU A 171 -4.06 5.62 13.32
N LEU A 172 -3.52 4.84 14.25
CA LEU A 172 -3.28 5.21 15.64
C LEU A 172 -1.78 5.47 15.87
N GLN A 173 -1.39 6.73 15.99
CA GLN A 173 0.00 7.14 16.04
C GLN A 173 0.30 8.00 17.28
N LYS A 174 1.58 8.06 17.65
CA LYS A 174 2.10 9.15 18.50
C LYS A 174 2.46 10.32 17.62
N ALA A 175 1.96 11.51 17.91
CA ALA A 175 2.24 12.73 17.16
C ALA A 175 3.75 12.97 16.96
N ALA A 176 4.54 12.68 17.99
CA ALA A 176 6.00 12.81 17.95
C ALA A 176 6.69 11.85 16.97
N ALA A 177 6.07 10.70 16.66
CA ALA A 177 6.60 9.67 15.78
C ALA A 177 6.03 9.73 14.35
N MET A 178 5.08 10.63 14.10
CA MET A 178 4.45 10.83 12.77
C MET A 178 5.30 11.67 11.83
N ARG A 179 6.08 12.60 12.37
CA ARG A 179 7.01 13.40 11.56
C ARG A 179 8.08 12.48 10.97
N GLU A 180 8.58 12.87 9.80
CA GLU A 180 9.77 12.23 9.24
C GLU A 180 10.90 12.26 10.28
N ASP A 181 11.56 11.12 10.47
CA ASP A 181 12.72 11.08 11.34
C ASP A 181 13.77 12.06 10.79
N ALA A 182 14.39 12.83 11.67
CA ALA A 182 15.50 13.69 11.28
C ALA A 182 16.71 12.80 10.94
N GLU A 183 16.82 12.39 9.68
CA GLU A 183 18.02 11.74 9.18
C GLU A 183 19.21 12.71 9.35
N PRO A 184 20.41 12.22 9.72
CA PRO A 184 21.57 13.08 9.86
C PRO A 184 21.78 13.82 8.54
N ARG A 185 21.58 15.14 8.58
CA ARG A 185 21.76 16.00 7.41
C ARG A 185 23.21 15.88 6.96
N GLN A 186 23.43 15.33 5.78
CA GLN A 186 24.58 15.80 5.02
C GLN A 186 24.20 17.21 4.55
N ASP A 187 24.96 18.21 4.98
CA ASP A 187 24.78 19.62 4.61
C ASP A 187 25.08 19.81 3.12
N VAL A 188 24.16 19.36 2.26
CA VAL A 188 24.22 19.57 0.81
C VAL A 188 23.22 20.69 0.48
N PRO A 189 23.64 21.78 -0.19
CA PRO A 189 22.74 22.87 -0.54
C PRO A 189 21.54 22.38 -1.35
N TYR A 190 20.36 22.90 -1.03
CA TYR A 190 19.15 22.72 -1.83
C TYR A 190 19.40 23.15 -3.27
N VAL A 191 19.20 22.23 -4.22
CA VAL A 191 19.24 22.54 -5.65
C VAL A 191 17.80 22.72 -6.14
N PRO A 192 17.45 23.82 -6.84
CA PRO A 192 16.09 24.08 -7.30
C PRO A 192 15.51 22.95 -8.14
N ALA A 193 14.18 22.80 -8.14
CA ALA A 193 13.44 21.73 -8.83
C ALA A 193 13.84 21.50 -10.31
N ALA A 194 14.37 22.51 -11.00
CA ALA A 194 14.83 22.43 -12.38
C ALA A 194 15.99 21.44 -12.62
N SER A 195 16.81 21.15 -11.60
CA SER A 195 17.96 20.22 -11.71
C SER A 195 17.65 18.80 -11.22
N LEU A 196 16.39 18.50 -10.92
CA LEU A 196 15.96 17.27 -10.23
C LEU A 196 15.01 16.42 -11.10
N TYR A 197 14.81 16.83 -12.35
CA TYR A 197 13.97 16.12 -13.30
C TYR A 197 14.67 14.87 -13.81
N LEU A 198 13.89 13.79 -13.95
CA LEU A 198 14.26 12.69 -14.83
C LEU A 198 14.79 13.24 -16.17
N PRO A 199 15.92 12.71 -16.67
CA PRO A 199 16.49 13.13 -17.94
C PRO A 199 15.45 13.12 -19.07
N PRO A 200 15.49 14.06 -20.03
CA PRO A 200 14.57 14.07 -21.17
C PRO A 200 14.58 12.77 -21.99
N ASP A 201 15.65 11.99 -21.90
CA ASP A 201 15.86 10.69 -22.55
C ASP A 201 15.46 9.48 -21.69
N ALA A 202 14.81 9.68 -20.53
CA ALA A 202 14.23 8.58 -19.78
C ALA A 202 13.29 7.75 -20.68
N PRO A 203 13.30 6.41 -20.60
CA PRO A 203 12.59 5.54 -21.54
C PRO A 203 11.07 5.48 -21.29
N PHE A 204 10.51 6.42 -20.54
CA PHE A 204 9.11 6.51 -20.19
C PHE A 204 8.68 7.95 -19.94
N THR A 205 7.41 8.23 -20.20
CA THR A 205 6.80 9.54 -19.94
C THR A 205 6.31 9.62 -18.50
N VAL A 206 6.58 10.75 -17.85
CA VAL A 206 6.15 11.00 -16.46
C VAL A 206 5.27 12.24 -16.43
N VAL A 207 4.15 12.15 -15.71
CA VAL A 207 3.32 13.28 -15.30
C VAL A 207 4.10 14.05 -14.23
N ARG A 208 4.72 15.14 -14.64
CA ARG A 208 5.58 15.97 -13.79
C ARG A 208 4.80 16.66 -12.70
N ARG A 209 5.49 17.03 -11.63
CA ARG A 209 4.94 17.80 -10.50
C ARG A 209 4.11 19.01 -10.91
N ALA A 210 4.59 19.77 -11.89
CA ALA A 210 3.86 20.93 -12.39
C ALA A 210 2.54 20.55 -13.10
N GLN A 211 2.50 19.41 -13.80
CA GLN A 211 1.32 18.96 -14.55
C GLN A 211 0.18 18.52 -13.64
N TRP A 212 0.49 17.91 -12.49
CA TRP A 212 -0.50 17.54 -11.47
C TRP A 212 -0.65 18.60 -10.37
N GLN A 213 -0.02 19.78 -10.54
CA GLN A 213 -0.12 20.93 -9.62
C GLN A 213 0.37 20.63 -8.19
N ALA A 214 1.51 19.96 -8.08
CA ALA A 214 2.15 19.65 -6.81
C ALA A 214 2.40 20.89 -5.95
N ALA A 215 2.09 20.79 -4.67
CA ALA A 215 2.61 21.73 -3.68
C ALA A 215 4.14 21.63 -3.60
N PRO A 216 4.84 22.72 -3.25
CA PRO A 216 6.26 22.66 -2.93
C PRO A 216 6.50 21.80 -1.67
N PRO A 217 7.72 21.27 -1.47
CA PRO A 217 8.10 20.68 -0.19
C PRO A 217 8.01 21.73 0.93
N ARG A 218 7.71 21.31 2.15
CA ARG A 218 7.57 22.19 3.32
C ARG A 218 8.92 22.68 3.87
N GLU A 219 9.97 21.91 3.61
CA GLU A 219 11.34 22.10 4.06
C GLU A 219 12.32 21.66 2.95
N PRO A 220 13.59 22.09 2.98
CA PRO A 220 14.61 21.57 2.06
C PRO A 220 14.74 20.05 2.14
N TYR A 221 15.01 19.41 0.99
CA TYR A 221 15.24 17.97 0.95
C TYR A 221 16.63 17.58 1.45
N THR A 222 16.71 16.40 2.07
CA THR A 222 17.97 15.70 2.31
C THR A 222 18.35 14.89 1.06
N GLN A 223 19.57 15.07 0.56
CA GLN A 223 20.08 14.33 -0.60
C GLN A 223 20.47 12.89 -0.23
N HIS A 224 20.35 11.97 -1.17
CA HIS A 224 20.89 10.61 -1.09
C HIS A 224 21.40 10.15 -2.47
N ALA A 225 22.01 8.96 -2.52
CA ALA A 225 22.27 8.25 -3.76
C ALA A 225 21.46 6.95 -3.79
N PRO A 226 20.58 6.73 -4.78
CA PRO A 226 19.85 5.47 -4.92
C PRO A 226 20.76 4.25 -4.99
N ARG A 227 20.37 3.18 -4.31
CA ARG A 227 21.04 1.86 -4.34
C ARG A 227 20.07 0.69 -4.41
N TYR A 228 18.80 0.91 -4.08
CA TYR A 228 17.73 -0.07 -4.11
C TYR A 228 16.38 0.63 -4.29
N PHE A 229 15.35 -0.13 -4.61
CA PHE A 229 13.98 0.39 -4.70
C PHE A 229 12.97 -0.56 -4.07
N THR A 230 11.87 0.02 -3.62
CA THR A 230 10.82 -0.68 -2.87
C THR A 230 9.46 -0.47 -3.52
N LEU A 231 8.72 -1.56 -3.77
CA LEU A 231 7.35 -1.52 -4.27
C LEU A 231 6.36 -1.37 -3.12
N HIS A 232 5.43 -0.43 -3.32
CA HIS A 232 4.32 -0.12 -2.43
C HIS A 232 2.99 -0.21 -3.17
N HIS A 233 1.91 -0.21 -2.40
CA HIS A 233 0.62 0.28 -2.87
C HIS A 233 0.20 1.52 -2.07
N THR A 234 -0.81 2.27 -2.51
CA THR A 234 -1.33 3.41 -1.73
C THR A 234 -2.34 2.98 -0.67
N GLN A 235 -2.91 1.78 -0.80
CA GLN A 235 -3.92 1.24 0.09
C GLN A 235 -5.14 2.18 0.23
N ALA A 236 -5.62 2.70 -0.90
CA ALA A 236 -6.69 3.68 -0.90
C ALA A 236 -7.51 3.59 -2.21
N HIS A 237 -8.04 4.73 -2.64
CA HIS A 237 -8.82 4.89 -3.86
C HIS A 237 -8.07 4.34 -5.09
N TYR A 238 -8.81 3.71 -6.00
CA TYR A 238 -8.30 3.15 -7.24
C TYR A 238 -8.89 3.94 -8.41
N PRO A 239 -8.13 4.88 -8.98
CA PRO A 239 -8.66 5.82 -9.96
C PRO A 239 -8.94 5.11 -11.29
N GLY A 240 -10.11 5.37 -11.87
CA GLY A 240 -10.56 4.86 -13.17
C GLY A 240 -10.31 5.82 -14.33
N THR A 241 -10.04 7.10 -14.04
CA THR A 241 -9.72 8.14 -15.04
C THR A 241 -8.42 8.88 -14.70
N TYR A 242 -7.87 9.60 -15.69
CA TYR A 242 -6.68 10.43 -15.47
C TYR A 242 -6.96 11.54 -14.46
N GLU A 243 -8.14 12.16 -14.51
CA GLU A 243 -8.57 13.21 -13.61
C GLU A 243 -8.69 12.69 -12.17
N GLU A 244 -9.22 11.48 -11.99
CA GLU A 244 -9.27 10.81 -10.68
C GLU A 244 -7.86 10.50 -10.18
N ALA A 245 -6.93 10.07 -11.05
CA ALA A 245 -5.55 9.80 -10.66
C ALA A 245 -4.79 11.09 -10.25
N VAL A 246 -5.00 12.20 -10.96
CA VAL A 246 -4.49 13.52 -10.58
C VAL A 246 -5.06 13.95 -9.23
N ALA A 247 -6.37 13.76 -9.02
CA ALA A 247 -6.99 14.10 -7.74
C ALA A 247 -6.46 13.23 -6.59
N GLU A 248 -6.21 11.94 -6.82
CA GLU A 248 -5.69 11.04 -5.79
C GLU A 248 -4.24 11.36 -5.42
N ILE A 249 -3.35 11.67 -6.38
CA ILE A 249 -1.98 12.08 -6.01
C ILE A 249 -1.95 13.41 -5.25
N GLN A 250 -2.81 14.37 -5.62
CA GLN A 250 -2.96 15.63 -4.88
C GLN A 250 -3.45 15.37 -3.45
N PHE A 251 -4.42 14.48 -3.28
CA PHE A 251 -4.89 14.03 -1.97
C PHE A 251 -3.76 13.41 -1.15
N ILE A 252 -3.00 12.47 -1.73
CA ILE A 252 -1.90 11.77 -1.05
C ILE A 252 -0.84 12.78 -0.58
N GLN A 253 -0.44 13.72 -1.45
CA GLN A 253 0.52 14.76 -1.09
C GLN A 253 0.03 15.60 0.11
N ASP A 254 -1.20 16.09 0.05
CA ASP A 254 -1.74 16.91 1.14
C ASP A 254 -1.94 16.11 2.44
N PHE A 255 -2.38 14.86 2.34
CA PHE A 255 -2.49 14.01 3.52
C PHE A 255 -1.12 13.75 4.15
N HIS A 256 -0.07 13.54 3.36
CA HIS A 256 1.28 13.39 3.87
C HIS A 256 1.78 14.70 4.51
N GLN A 257 1.67 15.83 3.81
CA GLN A 257 2.19 17.12 4.28
C GLN A 257 1.41 17.72 5.45
N THR A 258 0.09 17.70 5.39
CA THR A 258 -0.80 18.40 6.33
C THR A 258 -1.37 17.41 7.36
N GLY A 259 -1.78 16.22 6.90
CA GLY A 259 -2.24 15.15 7.76
C GLY A 259 -1.11 14.55 8.60
N ARG A 260 -0.02 14.07 8.00
CA ARG A 260 1.10 13.43 8.73
C ARG A 260 2.19 14.41 9.15
N GLY A 261 2.29 15.57 8.53
CA GLY A 261 3.33 16.57 8.83
C GLY A 261 4.67 16.26 8.16
N TRP A 262 4.64 15.51 7.06
CA TRP A 262 5.80 15.18 6.24
C TRP A 262 6.24 16.39 5.41
N ASN A 263 7.48 16.37 4.95
CA ASN A 263 8.03 17.39 4.08
C ASN A 263 7.31 17.42 2.73
N ASP A 264 7.04 16.26 2.14
CA ASP A 264 6.34 16.09 0.88
C ASP A 264 5.67 14.70 0.77
N ILE A 265 5.02 14.41 -0.36
CA ILE A 265 4.59 13.06 -0.72
C ILE A 265 5.71 12.03 -0.47
N GLY A 266 5.35 10.84 0.02
CA GLY A 266 6.34 9.92 0.60
C GLY A 266 7.15 9.14 -0.43
N TYR A 267 6.64 9.03 -1.65
CA TYR A 267 7.16 8.20 -2.72
C TYR A 267 7.90 9.02 -3.77
N HIS A 268 8.70 8.35 -4.58
CA HIS A 268 9.39 8.96 -5.73
C HIS A 268 8.56 8.83 -7.00
N PHE A 269 7.88 7.69 -7.16
CA PHE A 269 6.91 7.47 -8.23
C PHE A 269 5.60 6.92 -7.68
N LEU A 270 4.49 7.32 -8.30
CA LEU A 270 3.20 6.66 -8.15
C LEU A 270 2.70 6.25 -9.54
N ILE A 271 2.21 5.02 -9.68
CA ILE A 271 1.71 4.51 -10.96
C ILE A 271 0.24 4.17 -10.80
N ASP A 272 -0.60 4.78 -11.62
CA ASP A 272 -2.04 4.55 -11.60
C ASP A 272 -2.44 3.29 -12.40
N PRO A 273 -3.70 2.86 -12.32
CA PRO A 273 -4.21 1.72 -13.09
C PRO A 273 -4.21 1.91 -14.61
N LEU A 274 -4.15 3.15 -15.09
CA LEU A 274 -4.12 3.50 -16.50
C LEU A 274 -2.69 3.49 -17.08
N GLY A 275 -1.68 3.33 -16.23
CA GLY A 275 -0.26 3.35 -16.61
C GLY A 275 0.37 4.74 -16.58
N ASN A 276 -0.31 5.77 -16.06
CA ASN A 276 0.33 7.06 -15.86
C ASN A 276 1.35 6.96 -14.72
N ILE A 277 2.59 7.37 -15.01
CA ILE A 277 3.65 7.46 -14.02
C ILE A 277 3.67 8.89 -13.49
N PHE A 278 3.35 9.09 -12.23
CA PHE A 278 3.38 10.40 -11.58
C PHE A 278 4.69 10.61 -10.83
N GLU A 279 5.26 11.80 -11.01
CA GLU A 279 6.46 12.26 -10.31
C GLU A 279 6.13 12.66 -8.87
N GLY A 280 6.72 11.98 -7.90
CA GLY A 280 6.70 12.32 -6.48
C GLY A 280 7.94 13.14 -6.08
N ARG A 281 8.72 12.64 -5.11
CA ARG A 281 10.02 13.22 -4.75
C ARG A 281 11.07 12.97 -5.85
N PRO A 282 12.05 13.88 -6.02
CA PRO A 282 13.24 13.64 -6.83
C PRO A 282 13.97 12.36 -6.46
N LEU A 283 14.58 11.68 -7.44
CA LEU A 283 15.25 10.40 -7.22
C LEU A 283 16.49 10.46 -6.32
N ASN A 284 17.14 11.61 -6.22
CA ASN A 284 18.35 11.81 -5.42
C ASN A 284 18.05 12.42 -4.04
N VAL A 285 16.80 12.36 -3.56
CA VAL A 285 16.44 12.82 -2.21
C VAL A 285 15.79 11.73 -1.39
N VAL A 286 15.91 11.83 -0.08
CA VAL A 286 15.34 10.85 0.85
C VAL A 286 13.81 10.87 0.80
N GLY A 287 13.22 9.68 0.61
CA GLY A 287 11.78 9.42 0.69
C GLY A 287 11.22 9.43 2.11
N ALA A 288 9.92 9.15 2.24
CA ALA A 288 9.26 8.93 3.52
C ALA A 288 8.34 7.70 3.49
N HIS A 289 8.65 6.73 2.62
CA HIS A 289 7.77 5.59 2.33
C HIS A 289 8.09 4.32 3.13
N THR A 290 9.31 4.17 3.65
CA THR A 290 9.74 2.99 4.40
C THR A 290 10.59 3.43 5.59
N LYS A 291 9.95 3.58 6.76
CA LYS A 291 10.60 4.06 7.98
C LYS A 291 11.86 3.24 8.29
N GLY A 292 12.97 3.90 8.61
CA GLY A 292 14.27 3.26 8.85
C GLY A 292 15.02 2.77 7.59
N HIS A 293 14.41 2.84 6.40
CA HIS A 293 15.00 2.41 5.13
C HIS A 293 14.75 3.41 3.99
N ASN A 294 14.60 4.71 4.27
CA ASN A 294 14.37 5.71 3.22
C ASN A 294 15.67 6.13 2.51
N THR A 295 16.80 6.14 3.23
CA THR A 295 18.10 6.52 2.65
C THR A 295 18.54 5.49 1.61
N SER A 296 18.99 5.98 0.45
CA SER A 296 19.33 5.19 -0.75
C SER A 296 18.20 4.34 -1.36
N ASN A 297 16.96 4.53 -0.92
CA ASN A 297 15.80 3.75 -1.36
C ASN A 297 14.86 4.59 -2.22
N VAL A 298 14.55 4.11 -3.42
CA VAL A 298 13.52 4.70 -4.28
C VAL A 298 12.19 3.98 -4.08
N GLY A 299 11.21 4.65 -3.49
CA GLY A 299 9.84 4.14 -3.38
C GLY A 299 9.00 4.35 -4.63
N ILE A 300 8.43 3.26 -5.15
CA ILE A 300 7.43 3.24 -6.24
C ILE A 300 6.13 2.71 -5.66
N SER A 301 5.03 3.45 -5.78
CA SER A 301 3.72 3.03 -5.26
C SER A 301 2.69 2.81 -6.37
N MET A 302 2.05 1.65 -6.39
CA MET A 302 0.89 1.40 -7.24
C MET A 302 -0.36 2.01 -6.59
N MET A 303 -1.12 2.84 -7.31
CA MET A 303 -2.34 3.43 -6.74
C MET A 303 -3.45 2.38 -6.61
N GLY A 304 -4.03 2.29 -5.41
CA GLY A 304 -5.10 1.36 -5.05
C GLY A 304 -4.72 0.44 -3.89
N SER A 305 -5.67 -0.43 -3.50
CA SER A 305 -5.44 -1.54 -2.58
C SER A 305 -5.39 -2.89 -3.33
N PHE A 306 -4.27 -3.59 -3.19
CA PHE A 306 -4.02 -4.93 -3.76
C PHE A 306 -4.03 -6.00 -2.66
N HIS A 307 -4.93 -5.82 -1.68
CA HIS A 307 -5.14 -6.74 -0.58
C HIS A 307 -6.64 -7.06 -0.46
N PRO A 308 -7.02 -8.31 -0.13
CA PRO A 308 -8.42 -8.65 0.10
C PRO A 308 -9.07 -7.83 1.22
N PRO A 309 -10.37 -7.51 1.12
CA PRO A 309 -11.27 -7.88 0.03
C PRO A 309 -11.33 -6.85 -1.11
N ALA A 310 -10.57 -5.75 -1.05
CA ALA A 310 -10.55 -4.75 -2.13
C ALA A 310 -9.96 -5.33 -3.43
N SER A 311 -8.84 -6.04 -3.32
CA SER A 311 -8.23 -6.86 -4.38
C SER A 311 -8.26 -6.23 -5.77
N HIS A 312 -7.81 -4.98 -5.88
CA HIS A 312 -7.80 -4.29 -7.17
C HIS A 312 -6.84 -4.96 -8.17
N LEU A 313 -7.17 -4.84 -9.44
CA LEU A 313 -6.42 -5.48 -10.52
C LEU A 313 -5.09 -4.76 -10.77
N LEU A 314 -3.99 -5.51 -10.77
CA LEU A 314 -2.75 -5.02 -11.37
C LEU A 314 -2.88 -5.04 -12.89
N THR A 315 -3.17 -3.89 -13.49
CA THR A 315 -3.42 -3.79 -14.94
C THR A 315 -2.16 -3.98 -15.77
N ALA A 316 -2.31 -4.42 -17.01
CA ALA A 316 -1.20 -4.51 -17.96
C ALA A 316 -0.55 -3.14 -18.22
N ALA A 317 -1.34 -2.05 -18.25
CA ALA A 317 -0.82 -0.69 -18.44
C ALA A 317 0.09 -0.25 -17.28
N ALA A 318 -0.32 -0.56 -16.04
CA ALA A 318 0.47 -0.29 -14.85
C ALA A 318 1.79 -1.11 -14.85
N VAL A 319 1.74 -2.39 -15.24
CA VAL A 319 2.94 -3.23 -15.39
C VAL A 319 3.88 -2.73 -16.49
N ASN A 320 3.33 -2.36 -17.66
CA ASN A 320 4.09 -1.81 -18.79
C ASN A 320 4.77 -0.48 -18.46
N SER A 321 4.32 0.20 -17.41
CA SER A 321 4.89 1.46 -16.92
C SER A 321 5.89 1.22 -15.79
N PHE A 322 5.59 0.26 -14.91
CA PHE A 322 6.49 -0.14 -13.83
C PHE A 322 7.82 -0.71 -14.35
N ALA A 323 7.78 -1.57 -15.37
CA ALA A 323 8.98 -2.24 -15.87
C ALA A 323 10.04 -1.25 -16.41
N PRO A 324 9.72 -0.27 -17.28
CA PRO A 324 10.67 0.75 -17.71
C PRO A 324 11.23 1.60 -16.55
N VAL A 325 10.42 1.95 -15.55
CA VAL A 325 10.90 2.67 -14.34
C VAL A 325 11.94 1.82 -13.61
N GLY A 326 11.64 0.54 -13.36
CA GLY A 326 12.57 -0.37 -12.71
C GLY A 326 13.86 -0.59 -13.50
N THR A 327 13.76 -0.75 -14.82
CA THR A 327 14.93 -0.88 -15.72
C THR A 327 15.81 0.36 -15.70
N TYR A 328 15.20 1.55 -15.73
CA TYR A 328 15.95 2.80 -15.60
C TYR A 328 16.69 2.90 -14.26
N LEU A 329 16.04 2.51 -13.15
CA LEU A 329 16.70 2.51 -11.83
C LEU A 329 17.87 1.51 -11.77
N LYS A 330 17.67 0.31 -12.32
CA LYS A 330 18.70 -0.72 -12.48
C LYS A 330 19.89 -0.18 -13.27
N ASP A 331 19.66 0.34 -14.47
CA ASP A 331 20.75 0.67 -15.40
C ASP A 331 21.46 1.98 -14.99
N THR A 332 20.71 2.96 -14.47
CA THR A 332 21.26 4.28 -14.08
C THR A 332 22.03 4.22 -12.76
N TYR A 333 21.51 3.49 -11.78
CA TYR A 333 22.10 3.43 -10.42
C TYR A 333 22.77 2.10 -10.09
N THR A 334 22.91 1.21 -11.09
CA THR A 334 23.51 -0.13 -10.93
C THR A 334 22.83 -0.93 -9.81
N VAL A 335 21.50 -0.82 -9.71
CA VAL A 335 20.72 -1.58 -8.72
C VAL A 335 20.75 -3.05 -9.10
N ASN A 336 21.12 -3.92 -8.16
CA ASN A 336 21.16 -5.36 -8.39
C ASN A 336 19.78 -6.01 -8.31
N LYS A 337 19.62 -7.18 -8.94
CA LYS A 337 18.38 -7.98 -8.89
C LYS A 337 17.91 -8.26 -7.45
N SER A 338 18.81 -8.46 -6.51
CA SER A 338 18.51 -8.68 -5.09
C SER A 338 18.14 -7.41 -4.31
N SER A 339 18.27 -6.24 -4.93
CA SER A 339 18.03 -4.92 -4.33
C SER A 339 16.70 -4.31 -4.79
N PHE A 340 15.73 -5.17 -5.12
CA PHE A 340 14.34 -4.80 -5.35
C PHE A 340 13.46 -5.51 -4.32
N TYR A 341 12.82 -4.74 -3.45
CA TYR A 341 12.05 -5.20 -2.29
C TYR A 341 10.57 -4.85 -2.43
N ALA A 342 9.72 -5.64 -1.78
CA ALA A 342 8.39 -5.22 -1.39
C ALA A 342 8.47 -4.48 -0.03
N HIS A 343 7.52 -3.61 0.28
CA HIS A 343 7.57 -2.89 1.57
C HIS A 343 7.63 -3.85 2.77
N ARG A 344 6.82 -4.92 2.76
CA ARG A 344 6.82 -5.97 3.78
C ARG A 344 8.12 -6.76 3.94
N ASP A 345 9.05 -6.68 2.99
CA ASP A 345 10.38 -7.29 3.13
C ASP A 345 11.27 -6.50 4.10
N LEU A 346 10.97 -5.20 4.29
CA LEU A 346 11.78 -4.25 5.06
C LEU A 346 11.11 -3.82 6.36
N GLN A 347 9.79 -3.88 6.45
CA GLN A 347 9.00 -3.43 7.60
C GLN A 347 7.86 -4.40 7.93
N LYS A 348 7.32 -4.30 9.15
CA LYS A 348 6.14 -5.07 9.57
C LYS A 348 4.87 -4.38 9.07
N THR A 349 4.55 -4.65 7.82
CA THR A 349 3.40 -4.11 7.08
C THR A 349 2.89 -5.18 6.12
N ASP A 350 1.64 -5.05 5.69
CA ASP A 350 1.06 -5.86 4.63
C ASP A 350 1.26 -5.20 3.26
N CYS A 351 1.81 -3.99 3.17
CA CYS A 351 2.14 -3.38 1.87
C CYS A 351 3.18 -4.25 1.11
N PRO A 352 3.04 -4.53 -0.20
CA PRO A 352 2.15 -3.90 -1.18
C PRO A 352 0.81 -4.62 -1.39
N GLY A 353 0.39 -5.46 -0.44
CA GLY A 353 -0.84 -6.24 -0.49
C GLY A 353 -0.63 -7.69 -0.95
N ASP A 354 -1.55 -8.57 -0.54
CA ASP A 354 -1.42 -10.03 -0.73
C ASP A 354 -1.63 -10.47 -2.18
N ASP A 355 -2.24 -9.62 -3.01
CA ASP A 355 -2.44 -9.91 -4.43
C ASP A 355 -1.25 -9.42 -5.27
N LEU A 356 -0.55 -8.38 -4.82
CA LEU A 356 0.61 -7.80 -5.51
C LEU A 356 1.93 -8.45 -5.09
N TYR A 357 2.09 -8.81 -3.81
CA TYR A 357 3.33 -9.42 -3.31
C TYR A 357 3.76 -10.71 -4.07
N PRO A 358 2.85 -11.64 -4.43
CA PRO A 358 3.22 -12.81 -5.24
C PRO A 358 3.69 -12.47 -6.66
N LYS A 359 3.44 -11.25 -7.17
CA LYS A 359 3.88 -10.80 -8.50
C LYS A 359 5.31 -10.27 -8.50
N MET A 360 5.95 -10.12 -7.35
CA MET A 360 7.31 -9.59 -7.22
C MET A 360 8.31 -10.29 -8.13
N GLU A 361 8.28 -11.62 -8.25
CA GLU A 361 9.23 -12.35 -9.11
C GLU A 361 8.96 -12.12 -10.60
N THR A 362 7.69 -11.99 -11.00
CA THR A 362 7.34 -11.62 -12.38
C THR A 362 7.86 -10.22 -12.71
N LEU A 363 7.61 -9.24 -11.83
CA LEU A 363 8.09 -7.87 -12.00
C LEU A 363 9.62 -7.81 -12.02
N ARG A 364 10.29 -8.59 -11.17
CA ARG A 364 11.75 -8.73 -11.15
C ARG A 364 12.27 -9.28 -12.48
N GLY A 365 11.62 -10.31 -13.04
CA GLY A 365 11.97 -10.85 -14.35
C GLY A 365 11.87 -9.80 -15.48
N LEU A 366 10.84 -8.95 -15.45
CA LEU A 366 10.67 -7.89 -16.47
C LEU A 366 11.80 -6.84 -16.44
N ILE A 367 12.37 -6.56 -15.27
CA ILE A 367 13.41 -5.53 -15.08
C ILE A 367 14.82 -6.09 -15.28
N PHE A 368 15.11 -7.23 -14.67
CA PHE A 368 16.47 -7.75 -14.56
C PHE A 368 16.81 -8.79 -15.61
N ASP A 369 15.81 -9.52 -16.11
CA ASP A 369 15.98 -10.59 -17.10
C ASP A 369 15.05 -10.36 -18.31
N PRO A 370 15.11 -9.17 -18.98
CA PRO A 370 14.24 -8.91 -20.10
C PRO A 370 14.53 -9.96 -21.17
N ARG A 371 13.53 -10.80 -21.47
CA ARG A 371 13.64 -11.74 -22.58
C ARG A 371 13.90 -10.88 -23.83
N PRO A 372 14.89 -11.22 -24.67
CA PRO A 372 14.98 -10.61 -25.98
C PRO A 372 13.61 -10.77 -26.64
N LEU A 373 13.02 -9.66 -27.07
CA LEU A 373 11.96 -9.76 -28.08
C LEU A 373 12.55 -10.62 -29.19
N PRO A 374 11.82 -11.64 -29.70
CA PRO A 374 12.30 -12.39 -30.84
C PRO A 374 12.75 -11.37 -31.88
N ALA A 375 14.02 -11.44 -32.28
CA ALA A 375 14.47 -10.66 -33.42
C ALA A 375 13.48 -10.95 -34.54
N ILE A 376 12.90 -9.92 -35.14
CA ILE A 376 12.10 -10.09 -36.35
C ILE A 376 13.09 -10.54 -37.43
N THR A 377 13.38 -11.84 -37.46
CA THR A 377 14.14 -12.49 -38.51
C THR A 377 13.13 -12.96 -39.54
N GLY A 378 13.07 -12.24 -40.65
CA GLY A 378 12.27 -12.62 -41.81
C GLY A 378 11.05 -11.73 -41.97
N ASP A 379 11.18 -10.78 -42.88
CA ASP A 379 10.10 -10.03 -43.50
C ASP A 379 9.05 -10.99 -44.11
N PRO A 380 7.79 -10.98 -43.67
CA PRO A 380 6.69 -11.53 -44.44
C PRO A 380 5.99 -10.37 -45.15
N LEU A 381 6.41 -10.12 -46.39
CA LEU A 381 5.66 -9.49 -47.47
C LEU A 381 4.48 -8.62 -46.99
N VAL A 382 4.76 -7.38 -46.64
CA VAL A 382 3.74 -6.33 -46.57
C VAL A 382 3.17 -6.20 -47.99
N ALA A 383 1.92 -6.65 -48.18
CA ALA A 383 1.25 -6.53 -49.47
C ALA A 383 1.27 -5.06 -49.94
N PRO A 384 1.44 -4.78 -51.25
CA PRO A 384 1.67 -3.43 -51.78
C PRO A 384 0.65 -2.36 -51.34
N ALA A 385 -0.58 -2.77 -50.98
CA ALA A 385 -1.62 -1.88 -50.48
C ALA A 385 -1.34 -1.30 -49.09
N GLN A 386 -0.62 -2.01 -48.22
CA GLN A 386 -0.29 -1.55 -46.86
C GLN A 386 0.88 -0.56 -46.84
N ALA A 387 1.82 -0.68 -47.79
CA ALA A 387 2.91 0.28 -47.95
C ALA A 387 2.42 1.66 -48.42
N ALA A 388 1.35 1.70 -49.21
CA ALA A 388 0.72 2.96 -49.65
C ALA A 388 0.01 3.68 -48.49
N SER A 389 -0.72 2.95 -47.64
CA SER A 389 -1.35 3.54 -46.44
C SER A 389 -0.33 4.05 -45.42
N LEU A 390 0.79 3.35 -45.23
CA LEU A 390 1.83 3.80 -44.31
C LEU A 390 2.55 5.06 -44.81
N ARG A 391 2.81 5.17 -46.12
CA ARG A 391 3.38 6.40 -46.71
C ARG A 391 2.41 7.58 -46.66
N SER A 392 1.13 7.35 -46.96
CA SER A 392 0.08 8.38 -46.84
C SER A 392 -0.04 8.91 -45.41
N LEU A 393 0.05 8.04 -44.41
CA LEU A 393 0.04 8.44 -42.99
C LEU A 393 1.26 9.28 -42.63
N ILE A 394 2.46 8.88 -43.06
CA ILE A 394 3.72 9.61 -42.80
C ILE A 394 3.73 10.98 -43.49
N ASP A 395 3.20 11.08 -44.70
CA ASP A 395 3.14 12.34 -45.44
C ASP A 395 2.05 13.29 -44.90
N SER A 396 1.01 12.76 -44.24
CA SER A 396 -0.01 13.56 -43.54
C SER A 396 0.44 14.13 -42.18
N LEU A 397 1.59 13.69 -41.68
CA LEU A 397 2.19 14.09 -40.41
C LEU A 397 3.35 15.07 -40.57
N LYS A 398 3.60 15.55 -41.80
CA LYS A 398 4.50 16.66 -42.14
C LYS A 398 3.69 17.83 -42.66
#